data_AF-A0A4Q3WLE6-F1
#
_entry.id   AF-A0A4Q3WLE6-F1
#
_cell.length_a   1.000
_cell.length_b   1.000
_cell.length_c   1.000
_cell.angle_alpha   90.00
_cell.angle_beta   90.00
_cell.angle_gamma   90.00
#
_symmetry.space_group_name_H-M   'P 1'
#
loop_
_entity.id
_entity.type
_entity.pdbx_description
1 polymer ?
#
loop_
_entity_poly.entity_id
_entity_poly.type
_entity_poly.pdbx_seq_one_letter_code
_entity_poly.pdbx_strand_id
1 'polypeptide(L)'
;MTQASTTSTTQIPPLTAGEVVQIATDLQPYVGSQLQDCLQTTSEVGLALYHAGQNVWLWIDLNPHQPLIVRVPGKPPPRKKTPRPLTLFIKSRLTGRRLASVRADLSQGRVLVLTFHRSSEESPEAGPCEIEIHLFPHGQNVVARDG
;
A
#
# COMPACT_ATOMS: atom_id res chain seq x y z
N MET A 1 23.88 36.50 20.23
CA MET A 1 24.59 35.39 19.56
C MET A 1 23.71 34.16 19.68
N THR A 2 22.99 33.80 18.61
CA THR A 2 22.03 32.68 18.60
C THR A 2 22.68 31.51 17.88
N GLN A 3 23.03 30.45 18.60
CA GLN A 3 23.62 29.24 18.01
C GLN A 3 22.54 28.48 17.25
N ALA A 4 22.76 28.26 15.95
CA ALA A 4 21.92 27.40 15.13
C ALA A 4 22.20 25.94 15.50
N SER A 5 21.21 25.26 16.08
CA SER A 5 21.24 23.83 16.31
C SER A 5 21.20 23.10 14.97
N THR A 6 22.34 22.59 14.51
CA THR A 6 22.43 21.65 13.39
C THR A 6 21.77 20.34 13.79
N THR A 7 20.54 20.13 13.31
CA THR A 7 19.86 18.83 13.37
C THR A 7 20.57 17.90 12.38
N SER A 8 21.45 17.04 12.90
CA SER A 8 22.02 15.93 12.13
C SER A 8 20.87 15.03 11.69
N THR A 9 20.54 15.09 10.40
CA THR A 9 19.51 14.24 9.82
C THR A 9 20.10 12.85 9.68
N THR A 10 19.76 11.92 10.58
CA THR A 10 20.17 10.52 10.46
C THR A 10 19.59 9.97 9.17
N GLN A 11 20.43 9.72 8.17
CA GLN A 11 20.02 9.17 6.89
C GLN A 11 19.70 7.69 7.07
N ILE A 12 18.41 7.37 7.20
CA ILE A 12 17.93 5.99 7.21
C ILE A 12 18.13 5.41 5.80
N PRO A 13 18.75 4.23 5.65
CA PRO A 13 18.94 3.61 4.35
C PRO A 13 17.59 3.28 3.70
N PRO A 14 17.49 3.30 2.37
CA PRO A 14 16.28 2.87 1.67
C PRO A 14 15.99 1.39 1.94
N LEU A 15 14.71 1.02 1.89
CA LEU A 15 14.27 -0.38 1.92
C LEU A 15 15.07 -1.22 0.92
N THR A 16 15.54 -2.38 1.36
CA THR A 16 16.23 -3.38 0.56
C THR A 16 15.22 -4.33 -0.09
N ALA A 17 15.63 -5.02 -1.16
CA ALA A 17 14.79 -6.05 -1.78
C ALA A 17 14.40 -7.16 -0.78
N GLY A 18 15.33 -7.55 0.10
CA GLY A 18 15.07 -8.53 1.16
C GLY A 18 13.99 -8.08 2.14
N GLU A 19 13.99 -6.80 2.53
CA GLU A 19 12.93 -6.25 3.39
C GLU A 19 11.57 -6.22 2.69
N VAL A 20 11.51 -5.96 1.37
CA VAL A 20 10.24 -6.05 0.62
C VAL A 20 9.72 -7.49 0.58
N VAL A 21 10.60 -8.48 0.42
CA VAL A 21 10.24 -9.91 0.51
C VAL A 21 9.74 -10.25 1.92
N GLN A 22 10.38 -9.71 2.96
CA GLN A 22 9.94 -9.92 4.34
C GLN A 22 8.56 -9.30 4.56
N ILE A 23 8.31 -8.08 4.10
CA ILE A 23 6.99 -7.44 4.16
C ILE A 23 5.95 -8.29 3.44
N ALA A 24 6.25 -8.80 2.23
CA ALA A 24 5.34 -9.67 1.51
C ALA A 24 5.03 -10.97 2.27
N THR A 25 6.01 -11.50 3.01
CA THR A 25 5.87 -12.68 3.88
C THR A 25 4.98 -12.37 5.08
N ASP A 26 5.24 -11.25 5.75
CA ASP A 26 4.48 -10.78 6.91
C ASP A 26 3.02 -10.46 6.58
N LEU A 27 2.74 -10.17 5.30
CA LEU A 27 1.40 -9.90 4.79
C LEU A 27 0.65 -11.13 4.28
N GLN A 28 1.30 -12.29 4.12
CA GLN A 28 0.63 -13.54 3.72
C GLN A 28 -0.57 -13.91 4.60
N PRO A 29 -0.54 -13.74 5.94
CA PRO A 29 -1.70 -14.05 6.78
C PRO A 29 -2.97 -13.25 6.42
N TYR A 30 -2.86 -12.13 5.71
CA TYR A 30 -4.00 -11.32 5.28
C TYR A 30 -4.62 -11.79 3.96
N VAL A 31 -4.06 -12.80 3.28
CA VAL A 31 -4.71 -13.40 2.12
C VAL A 31 -6.10 -13.91 2.52
N GLY A 32 -7.10 -13.60 1.69
CA GLY A 32 -8.52 -13.82 1.93
C GLY A 32 -9.25 -12.64 2.59
N SER A 33 -8.54 -11.63 3.11
CA SER A 33 -9.11 -10.41 3.67
C SER A 33 -9.78 -9.54 2.63
N GLN A 34 -10.83 -8.83 3.02
CA GLN A 34 -11.59 -7.96 2.12
C GLN A 34 -11.14 -6.51 2.21
N LEU A 35 -10.86 -5.85 1.08
CA LEU A 35 -10.56 -4.42 1.05
C LEU A 35 -11.82 -3.61 1.38
N GLN A 36 -11.81 -2.83 2.46
CA GLN A 36 -12.96 -2.05 2.92
C GLN A 36 -12.90 -0.58 2.53
N ASP A 37 -11.71 0.02 2.61
CA ASP A 37 -11.54 1.46 2.41
C ASP A 37 -10.13 1.76 1.90
N CYS A 38 -10.01 2.93 1.29
CA CYS A 38 -8.75 3.52 0.87
C CYS A 38 -8.73 4.98 1.32
N LEU A 39 -7.62 5.39 1.92
CA LEU A 39 -7.35 6.77 2.30
C LEU A 39 -6.08 7.22 1.60
N GLN A 40 -6.01 8.49 1.23
CA GLN A 40 -4.81 9.06 0.66
C GLN A 40 -4.64 10.50 1.15
N THR A 41 -3.42 10.83 1.55
CA THR A 41 -2.97 12.20 1.83
C THR A 41 -2.05 12.67 0.70
N THR A 42 -1.33 13.77 0.89
CA THR A 42 -0.27 14.17 -0.05
C THR A 42 0.91 13.21 -0.07
N SER A 43 1.18 12.55 1.05
CA SER A 43 2.40 11.77 1.26
C SER A 43 2.13 10.35 1.74
N GLU A 44 0.89 9.91 1.86
CA GLU A 44 0.58 8.58 2.39
C GLU A 44 -0.64 7.97 1.70
N VAL A 45 -0.68 6.64 1.67
CA VAL A 45 -1.84 5.84 1.30
C VAL A 45 -2.15 4.86 2.42
N GLY A 46 -3.42 4.72 2.75
CA GLY A 46 -3.90 3.72 3.71
C GLY A 46 -4.88 2.78 3.04
N LEU A 47 -4.66 1.48 3.15
CA LEU A 47 -5.57 0.43 2.69
C LEU A 47 -6.16 -0.29 3.92
N ALA A 48 -7.48 -0.31 4.04
CA ALA A 48 -8.16 -1.01 5.13
C ALA A 48 -8.55 -2.42 4.70
N LEU A 49 -7.93 -3.44 5.29
CA LEU A 49 -8.27 -4.84 5.09
C LEU A 49 -9.10 -5.35 6.26
N TYR A 50 -10.27 -5.91 6.00
CA TYR A 50 -11.05 -6.63 7.00
C TYR A 50 -10.49 -8.04 7.15
N HIS A 51 -9.96 -8.34 8.32
CA HIS A 51 -9.29 -9.59 8.66
C HIS A 51 -9.70 -10.04 10.06
N ALA A 52 -10.10 -11.30 10.22
CA ALA A 52 -10.42 -11.90 11.52
C ALA A 52 -11.35 -11.03 12.40
N GLY A 53 -12.41 -10.47 11.82
CA GLY A 53 -13.41 -9.69 12.56
C GLY A 53 -13.07 -8.20 12.74
N GLN A 54 -11.90 -7.74 12.30
CA GLN A 54 -11.42 -6.37 12.53
C GLN A 54 -10.78 -5.73 11.29
N ASN A 55 -10.70 -4.40 11.29
CA ASN A 55 -9.97 -3.66 10.26
C ASN A 55 -8.49 -3.56 10.63
N VAL A 56 -7.64 -4.01 9.70
CA VAL A 56 -6.19 -3.82 9.72
C VAL A 56 -5.83 -2.84 8.63
N TRP A 57 -5.04 -1.83 8.97
CA TRP A 57 -4.60 -0.83 8.01
C TRP A 57 -3.18 -1.12 7.55
N LEU A 58 -2.99 -1.17 6.24
CA LEU A 58 -1.68 -1.07 5.62
C LEU A 58 -1.44 0.39 5.27
N TRP A 59 -0.51 1.02 5.97
CA TRP A 59 -0.15 2.41 5.77
C TRP A 59 1.15 2.50 5.01
N ILE A 60 1.10 3.13 3.85
CA ILE A 60 2.23 3.36 2.96
C ILE A 60 2.62 4.82 3.07
N ASP A 61 3.83 5.10 3.52
CA ASP A 61 4.47 6.40 3.38
C ASP A 61 5.02 6.52 1.96
N LEU A 62 4.59 7.55 1.25
CA LEU A 62 4.99 7.89 -0.11
C LEU A 62 6.18 8.87 -0.11
N ASN A 63 6.83 9.13 1.02
CA ASN A 63 8.03 9.96 1.06
C ASN A 63 9.10 9.34 0.14
N PRO A 64 9.55 10.08 -0.90
CA PRO A 64 10.50 9.56 -1.87
C PRO A 64 11.89 9.29 -1.28
N HIS A 65 12.19 9.76 -0.07
CA HIS A 65 13.46 9.49 0.59
C HIS A 65 13.40 8.24 1.46
N GLN A 66 12.21 7.89 1.97
CA GLN A 66 12.02 6.83 2.96
C GLN A 66 10.63 6.20 2.80
N PRO A 67 10.36 5.49 1.69
CA PRO A 67 9.11 4.79 1.55
C PRO A 67 9.01 3.72 2.66
N LEU A 68 7.86 3.61 3.29
CA LEU A 68 7.64 2.68 4.40
C LEU A 68 6.26 2.05 4.28
N ILE A 69 6.16 0.77 4.65
CA ILE A 69 4.87 0.12 4.86
C ILE A 69 4.79 -0.29 6.33
N VAL A 70 3.77 0.19 7.02
CA VAL A 70 3.47 -0.20 8.39
C VAL A 70 2.07 -0.76 8.50
N ARG A 71 1.96 -1.84 9.27
CA ARG A 71 0.68 -2.38 9.71
C ARG A 71 0.21 -1.64 10.95
N VAL A 72 -0.98 -1.05 10.89
CA VAL A 72 -1.60 -0.35 12.01
C VAL A 72 -2.87 -1.09 12.42
N PRO A 73 -2.98 -1.56 13.68
CA PRO A 73 -4.23 -2.11 14.20
C PRO A 73 -5.24 -0.98 14.41
N GLY A 74 -6.48 -1.20 14.00
CA GLY A 74 -7.56 -0.23 14.20
C GLY A 74 -7.50 0.99 13.29
N LYS A 75 -8.46 1.90 13.45
CA LYS A 75 -8.64 3.05 12.56
C LYS A 75 -7.54 4.09 12.79
N PRO A 76 -6.85 4.58 11.75
CA PRO A 76 -5.86 5.64 11.91
C PRO A 76 -6.53 6.94 12.41
N PRO A 77 -5.74 7.87 13.00
CA PRO A 77 -6.23 9.17 13.39
C PRO A 77 -6.99 9.86 12.24
N PRO A 78 -8.03 10.64 12.53
CA PRO A 78 -8.81 11.31 11.49
C PRO A 78 -7.89 12.22 10.66
N ARG A 79 -7.73 11.87 9.38
CA ARG A 79 -7.00 12.70 8.40
C ARG A 79 -7.98 13.42 7.49
N LYS A 80 -7.60 14.61 7.02
CA LYS A 80 -8.41 15.38 6.05
C LYS A 80 -8.51 14.61 4.74
N LYS A 81 -9.65 13.97 4.51
CA LYS A 81 -9.91 13.19 3.30
C LYS A 81 -10.04 14.15 2.13
N THR A 82 -9.09 14.09 1.20
CA THR A 82 -9.21 14.78 -0.09
C THR A 82 -9.47 13.70 -1.13
N PRO A 83 -10.59 13.74 -1.88
CA PRO A 83 -10.82 12.77 -2.95
C PRO A 83 -9.70 12.93 -3.99
N ARG A 84 -8.94 11.84 -4.18
CA ARG A 84 -7.83 11.74 -5.15
C ARG A 84 -8.20 10.69 -6.19
N PRO A 85 -7.76 10.82 -7.46
CA PRO A 85 -8.07 9.86 -8.51
C PRO A 85 -7.77 8.41 -8.13
N LEU A 86 -6.60 8.13 -7.54
CA LEU A 86 -6.24 6.79 -7.05
C LEU A 86 -7.23 6.28 -6.00
N THR A 87 -7.60 7.10 -5.03
CA THR A 87 -8.57 6.72 -3.99
C THR A 87 -9.95 6.44 -4.59
N LEU A 88 -10.42 7.27 -5.52
CA LEU A 88 -11.71 7.06 -6.21
C LEU A 88 -11.68 5.79 -7.06
N PHE A 89 -10.57 5.52 -7.73
CA PHE A 89 -10.37 4.31 -8.52
C PHE A 89 -10.38 3.07 -7.62
N ILE A 90 -9.57 3.02 -6.57
CA ILE A 90 -9.54 1.88 -5.64
C ILE A 90 -10.92 1.65 -5.02
N LYS A 91 -11.63 2.71 -4.63
CA LYS A 91 -12.97 2.58 -4.05
C LYS A 91 -14.01 2.07 -5.02
N SER A 92 -13.96 2.49 -6.28
CA SER A 92 -14.93 2.05 -7.28
C SER A 92 -14.62 0.66 -7.82
N ARG A 93 -13.34 0.28 -7.89
CA ARG A 93 -12.90 -0.95 -8.55
C ARG A 93 -12.53 -2.07 -7.61
N LEU A 94 -11.88 -1.79 -6.49
CA LEU A 94 -11.22 -2.80 -5.65
C LEU A 94 -11.92 -2.99 -4.29
N THR A 95 -12.64 -2.00 -3.77
CA THR A 95 -13.39 -2.13 -2.50
C THR A 95 -14.41 -3.27 -2.60
N GLY A 96 -14.48 -4.08 -1.54
CA GLY A 96 -15.30 -5.29 -1.48
C GLY A 96 -14.61 -6.53 -2.03
N ARG A 97 -13.49 -6.40 -2.74
CA ARG A 97 -12.73 -7.57 -3.23
C ARG A 97 -11.87 -8.18 -2.15
N ARG A 98 -11.66 -9.49 -2.26
CA ARG A 98 -10.79 -10.27 -1.36
C ARG A 98 -9.37 -10.31 -1.91
N LEU A 99 -8.39 -10.11 -1.04
CA LEU A 99 -6.97 -10.25 -1.34
C LEU A 99 -6.70 -11.72 -1.70
N ALA A 100 -6.28 -11.96 -2.93
CA ALA A 100 -5.97 -13.29 -3.46
C ALA A 100 -4.52 -13.68 -3.19
N SER A 101 -3.58 -12.73 -3.30
CA SER A 101 -2.18 -12.98 -3.04
C SER A 101 -1.42 -11.70 -2.70
N VAL A 102 -0.28 -11.88 -2.04
CA VAL A 102 0.72 -10.85 -1.81
C VAL A 102 2.06 -11.38 -2.32
N ARG A 103 2.80 -10.57 -3.08
CA ARG A 103 4.14 -10.96 -3.55
C ARG A 103 5.07 -9.75 -3.64
N ALA A 104 6.36 -10.00 -3.48
CA ALA A 104 7.38 -9.05 -3.92
C ALA A 104 7.69 -9.31 -5.40
N ASP A 105 7.71 -8.26 -6.22
CA ASP A 105 8.17 -8.32 -7.60
C ASP A 105 9.59 -7.75 -7.70
N LEU A 106 10.56 -8.67 -7.64
CA LEU A 106 11.98 -8.31 -7.71
C LEU A 106 12.45 -8.03 -9.14
N SER A 107 11.69 -8.47 -10.15
CA SER A 107 12.01 -8.18 -11.55
C SER A 107 11.83 -6.69 -11.87
N GLN A 108 10.90 -6.05 -11.14
CA GLN A 108 10.66 -4.61 -11.18
C GLN A 108 11.35 -3.86 -10.03
N GLY A 109 12.26 -4.53 -9.31
CA GLY A 109 13.03 -3.94 -8.21
C GLY A 109 12.36 -4.13 -6.84
N ARG A 110 11.83 -3.04 -6.27
CA ARG A 110 11.26 -3.03 -4.91
C ARG A 110 9.77 -2.77 -4.97
N VAL A 111 9.03 -3.72 -5.54
CA VAL A 111 7.58 -3.59 -5.70
C VAL A 111 6.88 -4.65 -4.85
N LEU A 112 5.94 -4.22 -4.02
CA LEU A 112 5.00 -5.09 -3.33
C LEU A 112 3.70 -5.12 -4.14
N VAL A 113 3.24 -6.30 -4.52
CA VAL A 113 2.02 -6.48 -5.31
C VAL A 113 0.96 -7.16 -4.47
N LEU A 114 -0.21 -6.52 -4.37
CA LEU A 114 -1.43 -7.03 -3.76
C LEU A 114 -2.41 -7.39 -4.87
N THR A 115 -2.69 -8.67 -5.08
CA THR A 115 -3.64 -9.13 -6.10
C THR A 115 -4.98 -9.45 -5.46
N PHE A 116 -6.09 -9.07 -6.09
CA PHE A 116 -7.44 -9.25 -5.59
C PHE A 116 -8.24 -10.19 -6.49
N HIS A 117 -9.18 -10.93 -5.89
CA HIS A 117 -10.12 -11.77 -6.63
C HIS A 117 -11.01 -10.93 -7.54
N ARG A 118 -11.28 -11.46 -8.74
CA ARG A 118 -12.23 -10.88 -9.68
C ARG A 118 -13.67 -11.11 -9.22
N SER A 119 -14.57 -10.23 -9.68
CA SER A 119 -16.01 -10.47 -9.56
C SER A 119 -16.41 -11.58 -10.53
N SER A 120 -17.39 -12.39 -10.17
CA SER A 120 -17.93 -13.45 -11.04
C SER A 120 -18.59 -12.92 -12.31
N GLU A 121 -18.91 -11.63 -12.36
CA GLU A 121 -19.52 -10.96 -13.51
C GLU A 121 -18.50 -10.45 -14.54
N GLU A 122 -17.21 -10.54 -14.25
CA GLU A 122 -16.14 -10.03 -15.12
C GLU A 122 -15.69 -11.06 -16.16
N SER A 123 -15.25 -10.56 -17.32
CA SER A 123 -14.72 -11.42 -18.39
C SER A 123 -13.48 -12.20 -17.92
N PRO A 124 -13.35 -13.49 -18.26
CA PRO A 124 -12.14 -14.27 -18.00
C PRO A 124 -10.89 -13.71 -18.69
N GLU A 125 -11.06 -12.93 -19.76
CA GLU A 125 -9.96 -12.32 -20.53
C GLU A 125 -9.44 -11.03 -19.92
N ALA A 126 -10.17 -10.46 -18.96
CA ALA A 126 -9.80 -9.20 -18.36
C ALA A 126 -8.56 -9.40 -17.46
N GLY A 127 -7.68 -8.40 -17.40
CA GLY A 127 -6.35 -8.50 -16.78
C GLY A 127 -6.34 -8.66 -15.24
N PRO A 128 -5.18 -8.52 -14.59
CA PRO A 128 -5.10 -8.61 -13.14
C PRO A 128 -5.80 -7.42 -12.44
N CYS A 129 -6.44 -7.71 -11.32
CA CYS A 129 -6.98 -6.70 -10.41
C CYS A 129 -6.00 -6.56 -9.23
N GLU A 130 -5.16 -5.52 -9.26
CA GLU A 130 -4.01 -5.43 -8.35
C GLU A 130 -3.67 -4.01 -7.91
N ILE A 131 -3.00 -3.92 -6.76
CA ILE A 131 -2.34 -2.71 -6.28
C ILE A 131 -0.84 -3.00 -6.19
N GLU A 132 -0.05 -2.22 -6.91
CA GLU A 132 1.40 -2.24 -6.85
C GLU A 132 1.88 -1.10 -5.95
N ILE A 133 2.77 -1.39 -5.01
CA ILE A 133 3.39 -0.42 -4.13
C ILE A 133 4.88 -0.42 -4.44
N HIS A 134 5.34 0.67 -5.03
CA HIS A 134 6.70 0.90 -5.48
C HIS A 134 7.48 1.54 -4.33
N LEU A 135 8.47 0.82 -3.79
CA LEU A 135 9.25 1.17 -2.60
C LEU A 135 10.68 1.55 -2.99
N PHE A 136 10.82 2.45 -3.96
CA PHE A 136 12.12 2.98 -4.37
C PHE A 136 12.17 4.51 -4.31
N PRO A 137 13.37 5.09 -4.16
CA PRO A 137 13.49 6.54 -4.07
C PRO A 137 13.02 7.26 -5.34
N HIS A 138 12.39 8.42 -5.16
CA HIS A 138 12.04 9.40 -6.22
C HIS A 138 10.97 9.00 -7.26
N GLY A 139 10.12 7.99 -6.99
CA GLY A 139 9.08 7.49 -7.90
C GLY A 139 7.62 7.72 -7.48
N GLN A 140 6.68 7.35 -8.35
CA GLN A 140 5.28 7.13 -7.96
C GLN A 140 5.20 5.83 -7.18
N ASN A 141 4.66 5.90 -5.96
CA ASN A 141 4.78 4.80 -5.00
C ASN A 141 3.58 3.85 -4.97
N VAL A 142 2.45 4.17 -5.62
CA VAL A 142 1.27 3.29 -5.65
C VAL A 142 0.55 3.37 -6.99
N VAL A 143 0.32 2.21 -7.61
CA VAL A 143 -0.45 2.04 -8.84
C VAL A 143 -1.57 1.04 -8.56
N ALA A 144 -2.76 1.29 -9.12
CA ALA A 144 -3.88 0.36 -9.06
C ALA A 144 -4.32 0.00 -10.49
N ARG A 145 -4.59 -1.28 -10.72
CA ARG A 145 -5.05 -1.83 -12.00
C ARG A 145 -6.35 -2.59 -11.80
N ASP A 146 -7.25 -2.41 -12.76
CA ASP A 146 -8.50 -3.16 -12.89
C ASP A 146 -8.55 -3.57 -14.36
N GLY A 147 -7.87 -4.67 -14.67
CA GLY A 147 -7.66 -5.12 -16.05
C GLY A 147 -8.92 -5.57 -16.75
#